data_AF-A0AA88RI81-F1
#
_entry.id   AF-A0AA88RI81-F1
#
_cell.length_a   1.000
_cell.length_b   1.000
_cell.length_c   1.000
_cell.angle_alpha   90.00
_cell.angle_beta   90.00
_cell.angle_gamma   90.00
#
_symmetry.space_group_name_H-M   'P 1'
#
loop_
_entity.id
_entity.type
_entity.pdbx_description
1 polymer ?
#
loop_
_entity_poly.entity_id
_entity_poly.type
_entity_poly.pdbx_seq_one_letter_code
_entity_poly.pdbx_strand_id
1 'polypeptide(L)' 'MAGYGKWEFDPLDIANHFPNNRSVHIWQGHEDKIIPFQLNRYISAKLPWIRYHEVPDVGHLLIFDSSLCEAILRELLLE' A
#
# COMPACT_ATOMS: atom_id res chain seq x y z
N MET A 1 2.69 -7.41 -14.76
CA MET A 1 3.13 -8.25 -13.62
C MET A 1 2.94 -7.43 -12.37
N ALA A 2 2.22 -7.96 -11.37
CA ALA A 2 2.30 -7.44 -10.02
C ALA A 2 2.01 -8.58 -9.03
N GLY A 3 3.02 -9.42 -8.80
CA GLY A 3 2.96 -10.58 -7.91
C GLY A 3 3.29 -11.91 -8.60
N TYR A 4 3.66 -12.90 -7.80
CA TYR A 4 3.97 -14.26 -8.25
C TYR A 4 2.74 -14.89 -8.93
N GLY A 5 2.79 -15.08 -10.25
CA GLY A 5 1.78 -15.84 -11.01
C GLY A 5 0.99 -15.04 -12.04
N LYS A 6 0.07 -15.73 -12.71
CA LYS A 6 -0.88 -15.15 -13.66
C LYS A 6 -2.18 -14.83 -12.92
N TRP A 7 -2.54 -13.57 -12.92
CA TRP A 7 -3.78 -13.09 -12.32
C TRP A 7 -4.87 -12.94 -13.39
N GLU A 8 -6.12 -13.16 -13.00
CA GLU A 8 -7.28 -12.97 -13.88
C GLU A 8 -7.66 -11.49 -14.06
N PHE A 9 -7.01 -10.58 -13.30
CA PHE A 9 -7.23 -9.15 -13.33
C PHE A 9 -5.92 -8.37 -13.17
N ASP A 10 -5.91 -7.12 -13.66
CA ASP A 10 -4.86 -6.15 -13.37
C ASP A 10 -5.29 -5.29 -12.15
N PRO A 11 -4.45 -5.09 -11.13
CA PRO A 11 -4.75 -4.17 -10.04
C PRO A 11 -5.17 -2.77 -10.51
N LEU A 12 -4.67 -2.31 -11.66
CA LEU A 12 -5.03 -1.01 -12.24
C LEU A 12 -6.46 -0.94 -12.77
N ASP A 13 -7.11 -2.08 -13.01
CA ASP A 13 -8.49 -2.15 -13.49
C ASP A 13 -9.51 -2.10 -12.33
N ILE A 14 -9.05 -2.07 -11.08
CA ILE A 14 -9.92 -2.03 -9.90
C ILE A 14 -10.57 -0.64 -9.80
N ALA A 15 -11.89 -0.61 -9.95
CA ALA A 15 -12.67 0.61 -9.77
C ALA A 15 -12.73 1.03 -8.29
N ASN A 16 -12.90 2.34 -8.05
CA ASN A 16 -13.15 2.82 -6.71
C ASN A 16 -14.54 2.37 -6.22
N HIS A 17 -14.57 1.46 -5.26
CA HIS A 17 -15.80 0.98 -4.62
C HIS A 17 -16.03 1.57 -3.23
N PHE A 18 -15.22 2.54 -2.80
CA PHE A 18 -15.25 3.12 -1.46
C PHE A 18 -15.91 4.52 -1.49
N PRO A 19 -17.22 4.63 -1.18
CA PRO A 19 -17.90 5.92 -1.09
C PRO A 19 -17.54 6.67 0.19
N ASN A 20 -17.81 7.98 0.22
CA ASN A 20 -17.74 8.87 1.40
C ASN A 20 -16.35 8.97 2.05
N ASN A 21 -15.35 9.45 1.29
CA ASN A 21 -13.96 9.68 1.76
C ASN A 21 -13.24 8.45 2.33
N ARG A 22 -13.78 7.25 2.17
CA ARG A 22 -13.10 6.01 2.55
C ARG A 22 -11.99 5.73 1.54
N SER A 23 -10.81 5.40 2.04
CA SER A 23 -9.64 5.08 1.22
C SER A 23 -9.07 3.71 1.55
N VAL A 24 -8.31 3.16 0.60
CA VAL A 24 -7.43 2.01 0.84
C VAL A 24 -6.03 2.53 1.09
N HIS A 25 -5.35 2.00 2.11
CA HIS A 25 -4.02 2.46 2.49
C HIS A 25 -3.00 1.38 2.15
N ILE A 26 -1.93 1.74 1.44
CA ILE A 26 -0.79 0.87 1.18
C ILE A 26 0.41 1.42 1.93
N TRP A 27 0.98 0.61 2.82
CA TRP A 27 2.22 0.90 3.54
C TRP A 27 3.34 0.04 2.93
N GLN A 28 4.38 0.69 2.43
CA GLN A 28 5.48 0.04 1.72
C GLN A 28 6.82 0.46 2.31
N GLY A 29 7.63 -0.51 2.73
CA GLY A 29 9.01 -0.25 3.08
C GLY A 29 9.86 0.10 1.86
N HIS A 30 10.63 1.18 1.93
CA HIS A 30 11.51 1.61 0.84
C HIS A 30 12.63 0.59 0.58
N GLU A 31 13.10 -0.08 1.63
CA GLU A 31 14.18 -1.08 1.59
C GLU A 31 13.63 -2.52 1.41
N ASP A 32 12.38 -2.66 0.94
CA ASP A 32 11.78 -3.97 0.66
C ASP A 32 12.49 -4.65 -0.52
N LYS A 33 13.11 -5.79 -0.24
CA LYS A 33 13.88 -6.59 -1.20
C LYS A 33 13.05 -7.64 -1.93
N ILE A 34 11.79 -7.82 -1.54
CA ILE A 34 10.85 -8.76 -2.14
C ILE A 34 9.94 -8.04 -3.11
N ILE A 35 9.36 -6.91 -2.70
CA ILE A 35 8.46 -6.10 -3.51
C ILE A 35 9.08 -4.73 -3.76
N PRO A 36 9.44 -4.38 -5.01
CA PRO A 36 9.99 -3.07 -5.33
C PRO A 36 8.97 -1.96 -5.03
N PHE A 37 9.36 -0.95 -4.25
CA PHE A 37 8.45 0.14 -3.86
C PHE A 37 7.84 0.88 -5.07
N GLN A 38 8.58 0.95 -6.19
CA GLN A 38 8.14 1.61 -7.42
C GLN A 38 6.83 1.03 -7.96
N LEU A 39 6.58 -0.27 -7.73
CA LEU A 39 5.34 -0.92 -8.13
C LEU A 39 4.14 -0.30 -7.40
N ASN A 40 4.20 -0.25 -6.08
CA ASN A 40 3.12 0.28 -5.26
C ASN A 40 2.97 1.80 -5.43
N ARG A 41 4.08 2.52 -5.66
CA ARG A 41 4.05 3.93 -6.06
C ARG A 41 3.32 4.12 -7.40
N TYR A 42 3.60 3.30 -8.39
CA TYR A 42 2.96 3.37 -9.71
C TYR A 42 1.46 3.04 -9.63
N ILE A 43 1.07 1.99 -8.92
CA ILE A 43 -0.33 1.60 -8.72
C ILE A 43 -1.10 2.75 -8.06
N SER A 44 -0.56 3.30 -6.98
CA SER A 44 -1.23 4.37 -6.22
C SER A 44 -1.34 5.67 -7.01
N ALA A 45 -0.38 5.97 -7.89
CA ALA A 45 -0.46 7.11 -8.79
C ALA A 45 -1.56 6.96 -9.86
N LYS A 46 -1.94 5.72 -10.21
CA LYS A 46 -3.01 5.42 -11.17
C LYS A 46 -4.38 5.29 -10.51
N LEU A 47 -4.42 4.90 -9.24
CA LEU A 47 -5.63 4.66 -8.46
C LEU A 47 -5.73 5.70 -7.32
N PRO A 48 -6.27 6.90 -7.57
CA PRO A 48 -6.22 8.03 -6.63
C PRO A 48 -7.02 7.82 -5.33
N TRP A 49 -7.81 6.75 -5.25
CA TRP A 49 -8.52 6.31 -4.05
C TRP A 49 -7.62 5.50 -3.09
N ILE A 50 -6.38 5.21 -3.49
CA ILE A 50 -5.36 4.62 -2.64
C ILE A 50 -4.51 5.72 -2.00
N ARG A 51 -4.41 5.71 -0.67
CA ARG A 51 -3.41 6.49 0.06
C ARG A 51 -2.14 5.67 0.21
N TYR A 52 -1.06 6.19 -0.34
CA TYR A 52 0.23 5.52 -0.35
C TYR A 52 1.17 6.10 0.71
N HIS A 53 1.70 5.21 1.54
CA HIS A 53 2.64 5.51 2.61
C HIS A 53 3.94 4.76 2.34
N GLU A 54 4.96 5.48 1.89
CA GLU A 54 6.29 4.92 1.71
C GLU A 54 7.11 5.18 2.97
N VAL A 55 7.62 4.11 3.58
CA VAL A 55 8.31 4.15 4.88
C VAL A 55 9.81 4.02 4.63
N PRO A 56 10.64 5.02 5.00
CA PRO A 56 12.09 4.95 4.85
C PRO A 56 12.68 3.90 5.80
N ASP A 57 13.86 3.39 5.45
CA ASP A 57 14.71 2.53 6.30
C ASP A 57 14.10 1.19 6.74
N VAL A 58 12.92 0.82 6.24
CA VAL A 58 12.25 -0.46 6.55
C VAL A 58 12.06 -1.33 5.31
N GLY A 59 12.17 -2.63 5.52
CA GLY A 59 12.00 -3.65 4.48
C GLY A 59 10.63 -4.32 4.51
N HIS A 60 10.55 -5.51 3.91
CA HIS A 60 9.31 -6.28 3.74
C HIS A 60 8.56 -6.56 5.04
N LEU A 61 9.28 -6.75 6.14
CA LEU A 61 8.73 -7.16 7.43
C LEU A 61 8.39 -5.97 8.34
N LEU A 62 8.01 -4.83 7.75
CA LEU A 62 7.64 -3.59 8.46
C LEU A 62 6.53 -3.79 9.52
N ILE A 63 5.70 -4.83 9.35
CA ILE A 63 4.62 -5.17 10.28
C ILE A 63 5.10 -5.60 11.68
N PHE A 64 6.38 -5.94 11.86
CA PHE A 64 6.92 -6.29 13.18
C PHE A 64 7.39 -5.07 13.99
N ASP A 65 7.43 -3.90 13.39
CA ASP A 65 7.70 -2.66 14.11
C ASP A 65 6.40 -2.19 14.80
N SER A 66 6.41 -2.18 16.13
CA SER A 66 5.25 -1.77 16.93
C SER A 66 4.88 -0.31 16.72
N SER A 67 5.85 0.55 16.43
CA SER A 67 5.61 1.97 16.16
C SER A 67 4.89 2.19 14.83
N LEU A 68 5.22 1.40 13.80
CA LEU A 68 4.51 1.42 12.52
C LEU A 68 3.11 0.83 12.66
N CYS A 69 2.94 -0.25 13.43
CA CYS A 69 1.61 -0.77 13.74
C CYS A 69 0.73 0.29 14.42
N GLU A 70 1.28 1.02 15.39
CA GLU A 70 0.55 2.11 16.05
C GLU A 70 0.19 3.22 15.06
N ALA A 71 1.12 3.64 14.20
CA ALA A 71 0.87 4.66 13.18
C ALA A 71 -0.24 4.24 12.20
N ILE A 72 -0.20 2.98 11.72
CA ILE A 72 -1.24 2.41 10.83
C ILE A 72 -2.61 2.44 11.53
N LEU A 73 -2.69 2.01 12.79
CA LEU A 73 -3.94 2.01 13.54
C LEU A 73 -4.47 3.41 13.81
N ARG A 74 -3.58 4.37 14.11
CA ARG A 74 -3.97 5.77 14.31
C ARG A 74 -4.53 6.38 13.03
N GLU A 75 -3.88 6.16 11.90
CA GLU A 75 -4.39 6.61 10.60
C GLU A 75 -5.77 6.01 10.33
N LEU A 76 -5.93 4.68 10.43
CA LEU A 76 -7.20 4.01 10.13
C LEU A 76 -8.37 4.36 11.06
N LEU A 77 -8.11 4.71 12.32
CA LEU A 77 -9.16 4.93 13.34
C LEU A 77 -9.43 6.41 13.63
N LEU A 78 -8.49 7.30 13.31
CA LEU A 78 -8.58 8.73 13.61
C LEU A 78 -8.70 9.61 12.35
N GLU A 79 -8.72 8.99 11.16
CA GLU A 79 -9.08 9.62 9.89
C GLU A 79 -10.44 10.34 9.90
#